data_AF-A0A9E7ZM61-F1
#
_entry.id   AF-A0A9E7ZM61-F1
#
_cell.length_a   1.000
_cell.length_b   1.000
_cell.length_c   1.000
_cell.angle_alpha   90.00
_cell.angle_beta   90.00
_cell.angle_gamma   90.00
#
_symmetry.space_group_name_H-M   'P 1'
#
loop_
_entity.id
_entity.type
_entity.pdbx_description
1 polymer ?
#
loop_
_entity_poly.entity_id
_entity_poly.type
_entity_poly.pdbx_seq_one_letter_code
_entity_poly.pdbx_strand_id
1 'polypeptide(L)' 'MRKTIVLTLALLSAGCAGQGDRRSRDEANCDSYGFSRGTDGYANCLMTADRDWKRDETRRVERSGEPIYPE' A
#
# COMPACT_ATOMS: atom_id res chain seq x y z
N MET A 1 -19.25 13.31 26.03
CA MET A 1 -19.74 13.66 24.67
C MET A 1 -18.64 14.18 23.73
N ARG A 2 -17.66 14.99 24.17
CA ARG A 2 -16.52 15.40 23.30
C ARG A 2 -15.53 14.25 22.98
N LYS A 3 -15.27 13.36 23.94
CA LYS A 3 -14.33 12.23 23.77
C LYS A 3 -14.78 11.21 22.70
N THR A 4 -16.08 11.02 22.52
CA THR A 4 -16.64 10.08 21.54
C THR A 4 -16.53 10.61 20.11
N ILE A 5 -16.61 11.92 19.91
CA ILE A 5 -16.49 12.57 18.58
C ILE A 5 -15.05 12.48 18.04
N VAL A 6 -14.04 12.54 18.91
CA VAL A 6 -12.63 12.44 18.50
C VAL A 6 -12.29 11.01 18.03
N LEU A 7 -12.86 10.01 18.69
CA LEU A 7 -12.67 8.59 18.35
C LEU A 7 -13.29 8.25 16.99
N THR A 8 -14.48 8.75 16.68
CA THR A 8 -15.11 8.50 15.38
C THR A 8 -14.36 9.18 14.23
N LEU A 9 -13.82 10.39 14.43
CA LEU A 9 -13.08 11.10 13.39
C LEU A 9 -11.79 10.38 12.96
N ALA A 10 -11.07 9.76 13.90
CA ALA A 10 -9.80 9.07 13.64
C ALA A 10 -9.97 7.79 12.80
N LEU A 11 -11.09 7.08 12.95
CA LEU A 11 -11.37 5.88 12.15
C LEU A 11 -11.69 6.21 10.67
N LEU A 12 -12.28 7.38 10.38
CA LEU A 12 -12.58 7.77 9.00
C LEU A 12 -11.33 8.20 8.21
N SER A 13 -10.26 8.66 8.87
CA SER A 13 -9.03 9.07 8.18
C SER A 13 -8.18 7.92 7.64
N ALA A 14 -8.42 6.67 8.05
CA ALA A 14 -7.67 5.51 7.57
C ALA A 14 -8.03 5.11 6.11
N GLY A 15 -9.18 5.55 5.60
CA GLY A 15 -9.70 5.12 4.28
C GLY A 15 -9.17 5.89 3.06
N CYS A 16 -8.59 7.08 3.21
CA CYS A 16 -8.24 7.94 2.06
C CYS A 16 -6.75 7.97 1.67
N ALA A 17 -5.85 7.37 2.46
CA ALA A 17 -4.39 7.54 2.26
C ALA A 17 -3.71 6.46 1.39
N GLY A 18 -4.45 5.48 0.85
CA GLY A 18 -3.82 4.20 0.47
C GLY A 18 -3.31 4.04 -0.96
N GLN A 19 -4.07 4.51 -1.96
CA GLN A 19 -3.88 4.03 -3.35
C GLN A 19 -3.20 5.06 -4.26
N GLY A 20 -3.56 6.34 -4.18
CA GLY A 20 -3.01 7.39 -5.05
C GLY A 20 -1.51 7.62 -4.82
N ASP A 21 -1.12 7.87 -3.57
CA ASP A 21 0.28 8.13 -3.20
C ASP A 21 1.19 6.93 -3.49
N ARG A 22 0.68 5.71 -3.31
CA ARG A 22 1.44 4.49 -3.61
C ARG A 22 1.72 4.37 -5.09
N ARG A 23 0.68 4.48 -5.92
CA ARG A 23 0.79 4.37 -7.37
C ARG A 23 1.79 5.39 -7.93
N SER A 24 1.68 6.65 -7.51
CA SER A 24 2.59 7.70 -7.94
C SER A 24 4.04 7.46 -7.50
N ARG A 25 4.26 6.91 -6.30
CA ARG A 25 5.60 6.55 -5.82
C ARG A 25 6.21 5.38 -6.61
N ASP A 26 5.44 4.35 -6.88
CA ASP A 26 5.91 3.19 -7.64
C ASP A 26 6.25 3.59 -9.08
N GLU A 27 5.44 4.47 -9.68
CA GLU A 27 5.73 5.06 -10.98
C GLU A 27 7.03 5.89 -10.97
N ALA A 28 7.24 6.76 -9.97
CA ALA A 28 8.47 7.53 -9.83
C ALA A 28 9.71 6.64 -9.65
N ASN A 29 9.60 5.54 -8.91
CA ASN A 29 10.67 4.56 -8.76
C ASN A 29 10.99 3.87 -10.10
N CYS A 30 9.97 3.39 -10.82
CA CYS A 30 10.16 2.76 -12.13
C CYS A 30 10.75 3.73 -13.17
N ASP A 31 10.34 5.00 -13.16
CA ASP A 31 10.94 6.05 -13.98
C ASP A 31 12.44 6.24 -13.61
N SER A 32 12.78 6.23 -12.31
CA SER A 32 14.17 6.39 -11.83
C SER A 32 15.11 5.24 -12.23
N TYR A 33 14.57 4.03 -12.39
CA TYR A 33 15.32 2.88 -12.91
C TYR A 33 15.53 2.94 -14.43
N GLY A 34 14.90 3.91 -15.11
CA GLY A 34 15.04 4.10 -16.55
C GLY A 34 14.07 3.26 -17.39
N PHE A 35 13.04 2.67 -16.78
CA PHE A 35 12.02 1.97 -17.56
C PHE A 35 11.16 2.97 -18.33
N SER A 36 10.93 2.69 -19.61
CA SER A 36 10.05 3.51 -20.44
C SER A 36 8.59 3.10 -20.25
N ARG A 37 7.71 4.08 -19.97
CA ARG A 37 6.27 3.87 -19.86
C ARG A 37 5.70 3.18 -21.11
N GLY A 38 4.70 2.31 -20.91
CA GLY A 38 4.07 1.55 -21.99
C GLY A 38 4.86 0.34 -22.49
N THR A 39 5.97 0.00 -21.85
CA THR A 39 6.75 -1.22 -22.15
C THR A 39 6.46 -2.33 -21.15
N ASP A 40 6.74 -3.57 -21.56
CA ASP A 40 6.69 -4.72 -20.66
C ASP A 40 7.65 -4.59 -19.48
N GLY A 41 8.81 -3.94 -19.68
CA GLY A 41 9.75 -3.65 -18.58
C GLY A 41 9.13 -2.78 -17.50
N TYR A 42 8.42 -1.72 -17.91
CA TYR A 42 7.71 -0.84 -16.99
C TYR A 42 6.54 -1.55 -16.29
N ALA A 43 5.78 -2.38 -17.02
CA ALA A 43 4.71 -3.19 -16.43
C ALA A 43 5.25 -4.18 -15.38
N ASN A 44 6.36 -4.86 -15.68
CA ASN A 44 7.00 -5.79 -14.75
C ASN A 44 7.56 -5.08 -13.52
N CYS A 45 8.14 -3.88 -13.68
CA CYS A 45 8.60 -3.07 -12.55
C CYS A 45 7.45 -2.76 -11.58
N LEU A 46 6.32 -2.25 -12.09
CA LEU A 46 5.15 -1.96 -11.28
C LEU A 46 4.55 -3.21 -10.62
N MET A 47 4.48 -4.33 -11.35
CA MET A 47 4.01 -5.60 -10.78
C MET A 47 4.92 -6.10 -9.65
N THR A 48 6.22 -5.85 -9.73
CA THR A 48 7.17 -6.22 -8.68
C THR A 48 6.95 -5.36 -7.44
N ALA A 49 6.81 -4.04 -7.62
CA ALA A 49 6.53 -3.11 -6.52
C ALA A 49 5.22 -3.46 -5.77
N ASP A 50 4.16 -3.81 -6.50
CA ASP A 50 2.89 -4.26 -5.90
C ASP A 50 3.06 -5.53 -5.06
N ARG A 51 3.82 -6.51 -5.56
CA ARG A 51 4.10 -7.76 -4.83
C ARG A 51 4.92 -7.51 -3.58
N ASP A 52 5.95 -6.66 -3.67
CA ASP A 52 6.79 -6.31 -2.52
C ASP A 52 5.97 -5.63 -1.43
N TRP A 53 5.07 -4.72 -1.82
CA TRP A 53 4.17 -4.09 -0.86
C TRP A 53 3.25 -5.11 -0.17
N LYS A 54 2.62 -6.02 -0.92
CA LYS A 54 1.77 -7.07 -0.33
C LYS A 54 2.55 -7.95 0.63
N ARG A 55 3.78 -8.32 0.29
CA ARG A 55 4.66 -9.09 1.17
C ARG A 55 5.02 -8.32 2.44
N ASP A 56 5.24 -7.02 2.36
CA ASP A 56 5.47 -6.18 3.53
C ASP A 56 4.23 -6.08 4.42
N GLU A 57 3.05 -6.00 3.81
CA GLU A 57 1.78 -6.01 4.53
C GLU A 57 1.55 -7.35 5.23
N THR A 58 1.69 -8.48 4.52
CA THR A 58 1.60 -9.82 5.13
C THR A 58 2.55 -9.94 6.31
N ARG A 59 3.82 -9.52 6.18
CA ARG A 59 4.78 -9.54 7.28
C ARG A 59 4.39 -8.68 8.47
N ARG A 60 3.70 -7.55 8.24
CA ARG A 60 3.18 -6.72 9.33
C ARG A 60 2.06 -7.42 10.08
N VAL A 61 1.15 -8.09 9.36
CA VAL A 61 0.04 -8.83 9.97
C VAL A 61 0.54 -10.10 10.67
N GLU A 62 1.49 -10.83 10.08
CA GLU A 62 2.16 -11.94 10.76
C GLU A 62 2.82 -11.47 12.07
N ARG A 63 3.45 -10.28 12.06
CA ARG A 63 4.04 -9.70 13.28
C ARG A 63 3.00 -9.25 14.31
N SER A 64 1.79 -8.87 13.91
CA SER A 64 0.72 -8.54 14.86
C SER A 64 0.15 -9.78 15.55
N GLY A 65 0.48 -10.99 15.08
CA GLY A 65 -0.05 -12.24 15.61
C GLY A 65 -1.51 -12.47 15.25
N GLU A 66 -2.05 -11.67 14.33
CA GLU A 66 -3.41 -11.81 13.83
C GLU A 66 -3.46 -12.97 12.80
N PRO A 67 -4.43 -13.89 12.91
CA PRO A 67 -4.60 -14.96 11.92
C PRO A 67 -4.98 -14.37 10.55
N ILE A 68 -4.17 -14.66 9.51
CA ILE A 68 -4.40 -14.20 8.13
C ILE A 68 -5.63 -14.87 7.50
N TYR A 69 -5.99 -16.06 7.98
CA TYR A 69 -7.19 -16.80 7.58
C TYR A 69 -8.09 -16.99 8.81
N PRO A 70 -9.36 -16.57 8.77
CA PRO A 70 -10.32 -16.95 9.79
C PRO A 70 -10.69 -18.42 9.62
N GLU A 71 -10.63 -19.18 10.71
CA GLU A 71 -11.04 -20.59 10.81
C GLU A 71 -12.58 -20.71 10.89
#